data_AF-A0A2V3WEX3-F1
#
_entry.id   AF-A0A2V3WEX3-F1
#
_cell.length_a   1.000
_cell.length_b   1.000
_cell.length_c   1.000
_cell.angle_alpha   90.00
_cell.angle_beta   90.00
_cell.angle_gamma   90.00
#
_symmetry.space_group_name_H-M   'P 1'
#
loop_
_entity.id
_entity.type
_entity.pdbx_description
1 polymer ?
#
loop_
_entity_poly.entity_id
_entity_poly.type
_entity_poly.pdbx_seq_one_letter_code
_entity_poly.pdbx_strand_id
1 'polypeptide(L)'
;MAHTELQQHLNNLVATHGVLFTKLHQHHWYVKGPNFFVLHEKFEELYDEINEHFDEFAERLLTIGGKPYSTLGEYIEHSSVKEVPYTSEIKAEDMVKAVRSDFEVLVKDLEKGIELAGEAEDDITEDILIGYKTEIEKHMWMLTYYLG
;
A
#
# COMPACT_ATOMS: atom_id res chain seq x y z
N MET A 1 -9.85 22.02 -9.47
CA MET A 1 -8.43 22.36 -9.29
C MET A 1 -7.90 21.54 -8.12
N ALA A 2 -8.16 21.87 -6.85
CA ALA A 2 -7.78 21.02 -5.71
C ALA A 2 -8.46 19.63 -5.68
N HIS A 3 -9.80 19.56 -5.80
CA HIS A 3 -10.51 18.27 -5.83
C HIS A 3 -10.04 17.31 -6.95
N THR A 4 -9.57 17.83 -8.08
CA THR A 4 -9.12 16.99 -9.20
C THR A 4 -7.76 16.36 -8.92
N GLU A 5 -6.87 17.09 -8.23
CA GLU A 5 -5.57 16.58 -7.81
C GLU A 5 -5.72 15.53 -6.70
N LEU A 6 -6.59 15.78 -5.72
CA LEU A 6 -6.94 14.79 -4.69
C LEU A 6 -7.51 13.51 -5.30
N GLN A 7 -8.48 13.64 -6.21
CA GLN A 7 -9.06 12.49 -6.92
C GLN A 7 -8.00 11.68 -7.67
N GLN A 8 -7.10 12.35 -8.39
CA GLN A 8 -6.02 11.66 -9.10
C GLN A 8 -5.06 10.97 -8.13
N HIS A 9 -4.76 11.60 -7.00
CA HIS A 9 -3.86 11.04 -5.99
C HIS A 9 -4.46 9.81 -5.32
N LEU A 10 -5.74 9.85 -4.92
CA LEU A 10 -6.46 8.67 -4.45
C LEU A 10 -6.46 7.55 -5.50
N ASN A 11 -6.57 7.90 -6.78
CA ASN A 11 -6.51 6.91 -7.84
C ASN A 11 -5.13 6.23 -7.95
N ASN A 12 -4.05 6.99 -7.74
CA ASN A 12 -2.70 6.43 -7.66
C ASN A 12 -2.54 5.53 -6.43
N LEU A 13 -3.19 5.86 -5.30
CA LEU A 13 -3.23 4.98 -4.13
C LEU A 13 -3.96 3.67 -4.44
N VAL A 14 -5.12 3.71 -5.11
CA VAL A 14 -5.83 2.50 -5.61
C VAL A 14 -4.88 1.62 -6.44
N ALA A 15 -4.18 2.21 -7.43
CA ALA A 15 -3.19 1.50 -8.23
C ALA A 15 -2.06 0.90 -7.37
N THR A 16 -1.56 1.65 -6.40
CA THR A 16 -0.48 1.22 -5.50
C THR A 16 -0.88 0.05 -4.62
N HIS A 17 -2.12 0.04 -4.12
CA HIS A 17 -2.62 -1.07 -3.30
C HIS A 17 -2.83 -2.33 -4.13
N GLY A 18 -3.31 -2.22 -5.38
CA GLY A 18 -3.40 -3.37 -6.29
C GLY A 18 -2.03 -4.05 -6.53
N VAL A 19 -0.96 -3.27 -6.67
CA VAL A 19 0.41 -3.80 -6.80
C VAL A 19 0.92 -4.38 -5.46
N LEU A 20 0.72 -3.68 -4.34
CA LEU A 20 1.12 -4.16 -3.01
C LEU A 20 0.45 -5.47 -2.63
N PHE A 21 -0.87 -5.59 -2.87
CA PHE A 21 -1.64 -6.80 -2.65
C PHE A 21 -1.02 -8.00 -3.37
N THR A 22 -0.69 -7.81 -4.66
CA THR A 22 -0.07 -8.84 -5.49
C THR A 22 1.36 -9.17 -5.03
N LYS A 23 2.15 -8.15 -4.65
CA LYS A 23 3.52 -8.31 -4.18
C LYS A 23 3.61 -9.03 -2.83
N LEU A 24 2.69 -8.74 -1.91
CA LEU A 24 2.60 -9.43 -0.62
C LEU A 24 2.18 -10.90 -0.80
N HIS A 25 1.26 -11.21 -1.73
CA HIS A 25 0.98 -12.59 -2.13
C HIS A 25 2.23 -13.31 -2.64
N GLN A 26 3.07 -12.64 -3.44
CA GLN A 26 4.34 -13.21 -3.88
C GLN A 26 5.23 -13.57 -2.67
N HIS A 27 5.39 -12.67 -1.69
CA HIS A 27 6.16 -12.96 -0.49
C HIS A 27 5.54 -14.09 0.34
N HIS A 28 4.22 -14.08 0.54
CA HIS A 28 3.47 -15.12 1.24
C HIS A 28 3.67 -16.51 0.61
N TRP A 29 3.66 -16.63 -0.73
CA TRP A 29 3.85 -17.90 -1.43
C TRP A 29 5.30 -18.38 -1.45
N TYR A 30 6.25 -17.46 -1.57
CA TYR A 30 7.65 -17.81 -1.84
C TYR A 30 8.55 -17.77 -0.60
N VAL A 31 8.11 -17.25 0.54
CA VAL A 31 8.88 -17.27 1.79
C VAL A 31 9.19 -18.71 2.20
N LYS A 32 10.41 -18.95 2.69
CA LYS A 32 10.91 -20.26 3.11
C LYS A 32 11.89 -20.10 4.27
N GLY A 33 12.28 -21.22 4.87
CA GLY A 33 13.31 -21.26 5.91
C GLY A 33 12.74 -21.15 7.33
N PRO A 34 13.60 -20.90 8.33
CA PRO A 34 13.22 -20.97 9.76
C PRO A 34 12.06 -20.06 10.15
N ASN A 35 11.89 -18.94 9.45
CA ASN A 35 10.85 -17.94 9.72
C ASN A 35 9.57 -18.16 8.91
N PHE A 36 9.45 -19.28 8.19
CA PHE A 36 8.33 -19.55 7.27
C PHE A 36 6.97 -19.31 7.92
N PHE A 37 6.64 -20.01 9.00
CA PHE A 37 5.30 -19.92 9.59
C PHE A 37 4.95 -18.51 10.08
N VAL A 38 5.91 -17.78 10.65
CA VAL A 38 5.70 -16.42 11.15
C VAL A 38 5.50 -15.45 10.00
N LEU A 39 6.36 -15.48 8.98
CA LEU A 39 6.29 -14.52 7.88
C LEU A 39 5.20 -14.86 6.88
N HIS A 40 4.86 -16.14 6.69
CA HIS A 40 3.75 -16.55 5.85
C HIS A 40 2.44 -15.96 6.36
N GLU A 41 2.13 -16.14 7.65
CA GLU A 41 0.96 -15.53 8.30
C GLU A 41 1.05 -14.01 8.30
N LYS A 42 2.24 -13.44 8.55
CA LYS A 42 2.40 -11.98 8.55
C LYS A 42 2.16 -11.34 7.20
N PHE A 43 2.61 -11.95 6.10
CA PHE A 43 2.36 -11.41 4.77
C PHE A 43 0.88 -11.55 4.37
N GLU A 44 0.15 -12.52 4.93
CA GLU A 44 -1.30 -12.65 4.78
C GLU A 44 -2.05 -11.54 5.53
N GLU A 45 -1.76 -11.36 6.82
CA GLU A 45 -2.28 -10.22 7.60
C GLU A 45 -2.10 -8.89 6.85
N LEU A 46 -0.90 -8.65 6.32
CA LEU A 46 -0.62 -7.43 5.58
C LEU A 46 -1.38 -7.32 4.25
N TYR A 47 -1.53 -8.39 3.47
CA TYR A 47 -2.27 -8.26 2.20
C TYR A 47 -3.77 -8.09 2.43
N ASP A 48 -4.32 -8.64 3.52
CA ASP A 48 -5.73 -8.49 3.85
C ASP A 48 -6.02 -7.04 4.24
N GLU A 49 -5.21 -6.44 5.10
CA GLU A 49 -5.30 -5.01 5.45
C GLU A 49 -5.09 -4.11 4.21
N ILE A 50 -4.12 -4.41 3.35
CA ILE A 50 -3.94 -3.70 2.08
C ILE A 50 -5.20 -3.78 1.21
N ASN A 51 -5.88 -4.93 1.19
CA ASN A 51 -7.09 -5.12 0.41
C ASN A 51 -8.30 -4.36 0.99
N GLU A 52 -8.39 -4.21 2.31
CA GLU A 52 -9.40 -3.35 2.95
C GLU A 52 -9.22 -1.88 2.53
N HIS A 53 -8.00 -1.36 2.64
CA HIS A 53 -7.67 0.01 2.21
C HIS A 53 -7.78 0.22 0.70
N PHE A 54 -7.51 -0.83 -0.09
CA PHE A 54 -7.70 -0.80 -1.54
C PHE A 54 -9.16 -0.50 -1.91
N ASP A 55 -10.10 -1.18 -1.27
CA ASP A 55 -11.54 -0.97 -1.48
C ASP A 55 -11.99 0.38 -0.93
N GLU A 56 -11.56 0.74 0.28
CA GLU A 56 -11.90 2.03 0.91
C GLU A 56 -11.47 3.21 0.03
N PHE A 57 -10.27 3.20 -0.56
CA PHE A 57 -9.84 4.27 -1.47
C PHE A 57 -10.64 4.31 -2.77
N ALA A 58 -10.99 3.15 -3.33
CA ALA A 58 -11.79 3.09 -4.55
C ALA A 58 -13.21 3.62 -4.30
N GLU A 59 -13.86 3.21 -3.21
CA GLU A 59 -15.18 3.67 -2.81
C GLU A 59 -15.17 5.15 -2.40
N ARG A 60 -14.13 5.61 -1.69
CA ARG A 60 -13.97 7.03 -1.34
C ARG A 60 -13.80 7.88 -2.59
N LEU A 61 -12.99 7.43 -3.55
CA LEU A 61 -12.81 8.11 -4.83
C LEU A 61 -14.13 8.23 -5.61
N LEU A 62 -14.93 7.16 -5.67
CA LEU A 62 -16.27 7.20 -6.27
C LEU A 62 -17.19 8.19 -5.55
N THR A 63 -17.15 8.20 -4.22
CA THR A 63 -17.96 9.08 -3.36
C THR A 63 -17.71 10.56 -3.64
N ILE A 64 -16.45 10.93 -3.91
CA ILE A 64 -16.08 12.31 -4.27
C ILE A 64 -16.13 12.60 -5.78
N GLY A 65 -16.72 11.69 -6.57
CA GLY A 65 -16.98 11.88 -8.01
C GLY A 65 -15.84 11.50 -8.96
N GLY A 66 -14.81 10.82 -8.46
CA GLY A 66 -13.73 10.26 -9.26
C GLY A 66 -14.07 8.91 -9.91
N LYS A 67 -13.07 8.29 -10.54
CA LYS A 67 -13.20 6.99 -11.21
C LYS A 67 -11.96 6.15 -10.95
N PRO A 68 -12.05 5.08 -10.13
CA PRO A 68 -10.88 4.26 -9.80
C PRO A 68 -10.35 3.53 -11.03
N TYR A 69 -9.02 3.42 -11.11
CA TYR A 69 -8.36 2.43 -11.94
C TYR A 69 -8.90 1.05 -11.56
N SER A 70 -9.06 0.18 -12.55
CA SER A 70 -9.75 -1.10 -12.35
C SER A 70 -9.15 -2.25 -13.15
N THR A 71 -7.95 -2.05 -13.71
CA THR A 71 -7.24 -3.06 -14.49
C THR A 71 -5.80 -3.19 -14.02
N LEU A 72 -5.24 -4.40 -14.16
CA LEU A 72 -3.85 -4.68 -13.78
C LEU A 72 -2.84 -3.77 -14.50
N GLY A 73 -3.11 -3.43 -15.77
CA GLY A 73 -2.26 -2.54 -16.54
C GLY A 73 -2.22 -1.12 -15.96
N GLU A 74 -3.39 -0.58 -15.58
CA GLU A 74 -3.48 0.73 -14.92
C GLU A 74 -2.77 0.72 -13.55
N TYR A 75 -2.89 -0.37 -12.79
CA TYR A 75 -2.19 -0.49 -11.50
C TYR A 75 -0.67 -0.43 -11.67
N ILE A 76 -0.13 -1.18 -12.63
CA ILE A 76 1.31 -1.19 -12.94
C ILE A 76 1.79 0.19 -13.43
N GLU A 77 0.98 0.84 -14.28
CA GLU A 77 1.30 2.15 -14.86
C GLU A 77 1.35 3.25 -13.80
N HIS A 78 0.37 3.28 -12.89
CA HIS A 78 0.14 4.40 -11.98
C HIS A 78 0.63 4.18 -10.55
N SER A 79 1.06 2.96 -10.19
CA SER A 79 1.58 2.68 -8.85
C SER A 79 2.94 3.35 -8.57
N SER A 80 3.08 3.87 -7.35
CA SER A 80 4.34 4.37 -6.78
C SER A 80 5.32 3.25 -6.42
N VAL A 81 4.83 2.03 -6.20
CA VAL A 81 5.67 0.85 -5.96
C VAL A 81 5.82 0.04 -7.24
N LYS A 82 6.82 -0.84 -7.27
CA LYS A 82 7.05 -1.73 -8.41
C LYS A 82 7.10 -3.17 -7.94
N GLU A 83 6.49 -4.03 -8.75
CA GLU A 83 6.63 -5.47 -8.65
C GLU A 83 7.73 -5.99 -9.58
N VAL A 84 8.28 -7.14 -9.23
CA VAL A 84 9.23 -7.87 -10.06
C VAL A 84 8.84 -9.35 -10.08
N PRO A 85 9.01 -10.05 -11.21
CA PRO A 85 8.80 -11.49 -11.24
C PRO A 85 9.77 -12.22 -10.31
N TYR A 86 9.27 -13.23 -9.60
CA TYR A 86 10.11 -14.12 -8.79
C TYR A 86 10.93 -15.03 -9.71
N THR A 87 12.17 -14.63 -10.00
CA THR A 87 13.08 -15.37 -10.91
C THR A 87 14.17 -16.15 -10.19
N SER A 88 14.42 -15.84 -8.92
CA SER A 88 15.44 -16.48 -8.09
C SER A 88 15.04 -16.43 -6.62
N GLU A 89 15.70 -17.23 -5.79
CA GLU A 89 15.39 -17.28 -4.36
C GLU A 89 15.72 -15.96 -3.64
N ILE A 90 14.76 -15.46 -2.87
CA ILE A 90 14.90 -14.26 -2.05
C ILE A 90 14.92 -14.68 -0.59
N LYS A 91 15.85 -14.13 0.19
CA LYS A 91 15.91 -14.41 1.63
C LYS A 91 14.74 -13.77 2.37
N ALA A 92 14.29 -14.41 3.43
CA ALA A 92 13.21 -13.91 4.28
C ALA A 92 13.44 -12.46 4.75
N GLU A 93 14.67 -12.12 5.16
CA GLU A 93 15.03 -10.78 5.61
C GLU A 93 14.96 -9.76 4.46
N ASP A 94 15.27 -10.18 3.24
CA ASP A 94 15.23 -9.29 2.08
C ASP A 94 13.78 -9.07 1.60
N MET A 95 12.87 -10.02 1.80
CA MET A 95 11.42 -9.81 1.64
C MET A 95 10.90 -8.78 2.65
N VAL A 96 11.27 -8.91 3.93
CA VAL A 96 10.87 -7.96 4.97
C VAL A 96 11.41 -6.55 4.71
N LYS A 97 12.66 -6.42 4.25
CA LYS A 97 13.22 -5.14 3.82
C LYS A 97 12.45 -4.54 2.64
N ALA A 98 12.08 -5.36 1.65
CA ALA A 98 11.31 -4.90 0.50
C ALA A 98 9.96 -4.31 0.93
N VAL A 99 9.20 -5.04 1.77
CA VAL A 99 7.91 -4.55 2.31
C VAL A 99 8.10 -3.26 3.10
N ARG A 100 9.11 -3.20 3.98
CA ARG A 100 9.40 -1.98 4.76
C ARG A 100 9.71 -0.79 3.84
N SER A 101 10.51 -0.99 2.79
CA SER A 101 10.85 0.06 1.84
C SER A 101 9.65 0.49 0.99
N ASP A 102 8.75 -0.42 0.64
CA ASP A 102 7.50 -0.06 -0.01
C ASP A 102 6.60 0.76 0.92
N PHE A 103 6.54 0.41 2.21
CA PHE A 103 5.81 1.19 3.21
C PHE A 103 6.41 2.58 3.44
N GLU A 104 7.73 2.74 3.35
CA GLU A 104 8.38 4.06 3.35
C GLU A 104 7.94 4.94 2.17
N VAL A 105 7.66 4.34 1.01
CA VAL A 105 7.09 5.04 -0.16
C VAL A 105 5.63 5.37 0.10
N LEU A 106 4.85 4.40 0.57
CA LEU A 106 3.42 4.57 0.86
C LEU A 106 3.18 5.67 1.90
N VAL A 107 3.97 5.75 2.98
CA VAL A 107 3.87 6.82 3.98
C VAL A 107 4.00 8.20 3.34
N LYS A 108 4.92 8.38 2.37
CA LYS A 108 5.07 9.66 1.66
C LYS A 108 3.89 9.95 0.75
N ASP A 109 3.34 8.93 0.10
CA ASP A 109 2.12 9.08 -0.69
C ASP A 109 0.93 9.47 0.19
N LEU A 110 0.80 8.88 1.37
CA LEU A 110 -0.25 9.22 2.33
C LEU A 110 -0.07 10.65 2.87
N GLU A 111 1.15 11.07 3.23
CA GLU A 111 1.44 12.45 3.61
C GLU A 111 1.03 13.45 2.53
N LYS A 112 1.32 13.14 1.26
CA LYS A 112 0.89 13.99 0.15
C LYS A 112 -0.63 14.00 0.00
N GLY A 113 -1.29 12.86 0.18
CA GLY A 113 -2.74 12.76 0.13
C GLY A 113 -3.43 13.57 1.23
N ILE A 114 -2.89 13.54 2.46
CA ILE A 114 -3.36 14.33 3.60
C ILE A 114 -3.29 15.83 3.29
N GLU A 115 -2.15 16.32 2.77
CA GLU A 115 -2.00 17.72 2.34
C GLU A 115 -3.03 18.10 1.27
N LEU A 116 -3.19 17.27 0.23
CA LEU A 116 -4.17 17.52 -0.84
C LEU A 116 -5.63 17.49 -0.35
N ALA A 117 -5.94 16.64 0.64
CA ALA A 117 -7.26 16.56 1.23
C ALA A 117 -7.56 17.83 2.04
N GLY A 118 -6.61 18.31 2.85
CA GLY A 118 -6.73 19.58 3.56
C GLY A 118 -6.86 20.79 2.62
N GLU A 119 -6.10 20.84 1.51
CA GLU A 119 -6.23 21.87 0.48
C GLU A 119 -7.58 21.85 -0.26
N ALA A 120 -8.20 20.67 -0.35
CA ALA A 120 -9.53 20.48 -0.93
C ALA A 120 -10.67 20.69 0.07
N GLU A 121 -10.38 21.00 1.34
CA GLU A 121 -11.36 21.06 2.44
C GLU A 121 -12.18 19.74 2.57
N ASP A 122 -11.53 18.60 2.34
CA ASP A 122 -12.12 17.25 2.44
C ASP A 122 -11.62 16.52 3.70
N ASP A 123 -12.17 16.93 4.84
CA ASP A 123 -11.82 16.40 6.17
C ASP A 123 -12.00 14.87 6.27
N ILE A 124 -12.94 14.28 5.52
CA ILE A 124 -13.23 12.84 5.58
C ILE A 124 -12.14 12.06 4.86
N THR A 125 -11.70 12.52 3.68
CA THR A 125 -10.56 11.88 3.00
C THR A 125 -9.28 12.08 3.82
N GLU A 126 -9.09 13.25 4.44
CA GLU A 126 -7.95 13.51 5.30
C GLU A 126 -7.90 12.53 6.50
N ASP A 127 -9.03 12.33 7.19
CA ASP A 127 -9.15 11.42 8.34
C ASP A 127 -8.79 9.96 7.96
N ILE A 128 -9.34 9.45 6.85
CA ILE A 128 -9.03 8.10 6.34
C ILE A 128 -7.52 7.95 6.11
N LEU A 129 -6.90 8.92 5.43
CA LEU A 129 -5.47 8.86 5.11
C LEU A 129 -4.58 8.98 6.36
N ILE A 130 -4.97 9.79 7.36
CA ILE A 130 -4.27 9.89 8.65
C ILE A 130 -4.35 8.56 9.42
N GLY A 131 -5.55 7.98 9.48
CA GLY A 131 -5.78 6.69 10.13
C GLY A 131 -4.89 5.61 9.54
N TYR A 132 -4.91 5.48 8.22
CA TYR A 132 -4.11 4.48 7.54
C TYR A 132 -2.59 4.73 7.65
N LYS A 133 -2.15 5.99 7.57
CA LYS A 133 -0.73 6.33 7.79
C LYS A 133 -0.25 5.84 9.15
N THR A 134 -1.08 5.98 10.19
CA THR A 134 -0.78 5.50 11.54
C THR A 134 -0.56 3.99 11.59
N GLU A 135 -1.38 3.23 10.85
CA GLU A 135 -1.26 1.77 10.73
C GLU A 135 0.04 1.36 10.02
N ILE A 136 0.35 1.99 8.89
CA ILE A 136 1.58 1.71 8.13
C ILE A 136 2.84 2.04 8.93
N GLU A 137 2.87 3.18 9.65
CA GLU A 137 4.01 3.53 10.51
C GLU A 137 4.22 2.49 11.63
N LYS A 138 3.13 1.95 12.20
CA LYS A 138 3.18 0.88 13.19
C LYS A 138 3.77 -0.41 12.59
N HIS A 139 3.35 -0.80 11.39
CA HIS A 139 3.94 -1.97 10.71
C HIS A 139 5.41 -1.76 10.39
N MET A 140 5.79 -0.57 9.91
CA MET A 140 7.19 -0.24 9.65
C MET A 140 8.06 -0.39 10.91
N TRP A 141 7.56 0.02 12.09
CA TRP A 141 8.24 -0.22 13.36
C TRP A 141 8.44 -1.73 13.63
N MET A 142 7.38 -2.54 13.50
CA MET A 142 7.45 -3.98 13.72
C MET A 142 8.43 -4.67 12.76
N LEU A 143 8.37 -4.34 11.47
CA LEU A 143 9.29 -4.87 10.44
C LEU A 143 10.73 -4.43 10.69
N THR A 144 10.94 -3.20 11.15
CA THR A 144 12.27 -2.72 11.55
C THR A 144 12.81 -3.53 12.71
N TYR A 145 12.01 -3.77 13.76
CA TYR A 145 12.45 -4.54 14.92
C TYR A 145 12.71 -6.01 14.59
N TYR A 146 11.96 -6.58 13.64
CA TYR A 146 12.23 -7.92 13.12
C TYR A 146 13.61 -8.02 12.45
N LEU A 147 14.04 -6.98 11.74
CA LEU A 147 15.32 -6.96 11.02
C LEU A 147 16.55 -6.76 11.91
N GLY A 148 16.37 -6.32 13.17
CA GLY A 148 17.44 -5.96 14.09
C GLY A 148 18.09 -4.61 13.77
#